data_AF-A0A0F4GXP8-F1
#
_entry.id   AF-A0A0F4GXP8-F1
#
_cell.length_a   1.000
_cell.length_b   1.000
_cell.length_c   1.000
_cell.angle_alpha   90.00
_cell.angle_beta   90.00
_cell.angle_gamma   90.00
#
_symmetry.space_group_name_H-M   'P 1'
#
loop_
_entity.id
_entity.type
_entity.pdbx_description
1 polymer ?
#
loop_
_entity_poly.entity_id
_entity_poly.type
_entity_poly.pdbx_seq_one_letter_code
_entity_poly.pdbx_strand_id
1 'polypeptide(L)'
;MMSAAGVTCPSGRFARSRGRNPRGGVYDERGALYDVHEWVVVDPGDLVEDEMAGEGKNLEDEDEEEEDGREEKGKGRAESVGEEVLVRVRLSDGSPDLEVLVGEKQTAGVIVRRVREKMGSGVRLLYLGKPVEENKTLVECGWRSGQMLNAFLFNEQ
;
A
#
# COMPACT_ATOMS: atom_id res chain seq x y z
N MET A 1 4.59 -13.33 22.09
CA MET A 1 4.10 -12.33 21.11
C MET A 1 4.39 -12.87 19.72
N MET A 2 3.40 -12.97 18.83
CA MET A 2 3.61 -13.39 17.43
C MET A 2 3.86 -12.13 16.59
N SER A 3 4.94 -12.09 15.80
CA SER A 3 5.14 -11.05 14.79
C SER A 3 4.37 -11.42 13.51
N ALA A 4 3.76 -10.44 12.85
CA ALA A 4 3.11 -10.67 11.55
C ALA A 4 4.14 -11.19 10.55
N ALA A 5 3.84 -12.32 9.89
CA ALA A 5 4.78 -13.05 9.01
C ALA A 5 5.07 -12.35 7.66
N GLY A 6 4.73 -11.06 7.51
CA GLY A 6 5.02 -10.29 6.29
C GLY A 6 4.36 -10.86 5.03
N VAL A 7 3.25 -11.57 5.16
CA VAL A 7 2.59 -12.25 4.03
C VAL A 7 1.68 -11.26 3.28
N THR A 8 1.76 -11.25 1.95
CA THR A 8 1.02 -10.34 1.05
C THR A 8 0.20 -11.13 0.03
N CYS A 9 -0.96 -10.60 -0.37
CA CYS A 9 -1.84 -11.22 -1.37
C CYS A 9 -2.21 -10.22 -2.48
N PRO A 10 -1.27 -9.89 -3.38
CA PRO A 10 -1.42 -8.78 -4.34
C PRO A 10 -2.58 -8.97 -5.32
N SER A 11 -2.89 -10.21 -5.69
CA SER A 11 -4.00 -10.53 -6.59
C SER A 11 -5.38 -10.47 -5.93
N GLY A 12 -5.45 -10.15 -4.63
CA GLY A 12 -6.70 -10.16 -3.85
C GLY A 12 -7.35 -11.54 -3.69
N ARG A 13 -6.66 -12.62 -4.09
CA ARG A 13 -7.15 -14.00 -4.04
C ARG A 13 -6.24 -14.87 -3.18
N PHE A 14 -6.66 -15.12 -1.94
CA PHE A 14 -5.85 -15.83 -0.95
C PHE A 14 -5.60 -17.29 -1.35
N ALA A 15 -6.65 -17.99 -1.78
CA ALA A 15 -6.54 -19.34 -2.32
C ALA A 15 -6.18 -19.34 -3.81
N ARG A 16 -5.40 -20.34 -4.22
CA ARG A 16 -5.12 -20.58 -5.64
C ARG A 16 -6.21 -21.43 -6.25
N SER A 17 -6.94 -20.89 -7.22
CA SER A 17 -8.00 -21.62 -7.92
C SER A 17 -7.40 -22.78 -8.76
N ARG A 18 -7.98 -23.98 -8.64
CA ARG A 18 -7.65 -25.13 -9.51
C ARG A 18 -8.35 -24.96 -10.85
N GLY A 19 -7.76 -24.15 -11.73
CA GLY A 19 -8.27 -23.91 -13.08
C GLY A 19 -7.17 -23.82 -14.13
N ARG A 20 -7.56 -23.60 -15.39
CA ARG A 20 -6.64 -23.50 -16.55
C ARG A 20 -5.64 -22.32 -16.41
N ASN A 21 -5.90 -21.37 -15.51
CA ASN A 21 -4.99 -20.28 -15.16
C ASN A 21 -4.98 -20.05 -13.63
N PRO A 22 -4.13 -20.76 -12.87
CA PRO A 22 -4.16 -20.75 -11.41
C PRO A 22 -3.61 -19.42 -10.87
N ARG A 23 -4.51 -18.44 -10.69
CA ARG A 23 -4.28 -17.13 -10.07
C ARG A 23 -4.66 -17.17 -8.58
N GLY A 24 -3.84 -16.53 -7.75
CA GLY A 24 -4.02 -16.44 -6.29
C GLY A 24 -2.83 -16.99 -5.51
N GLY A 25 -2.99 -17.09 -4.20
CA GLY A 25 -1.95 -17.52 -3.26
C GLY A 25 -1.37 -16.34 -2.47
N VAL A 26 -0.55 -16.67 -1.49
CA VAL A 26 0.03 -15.69 -0.56
C VAL A 26 1.54 -15.69 -0.72
N TYR A 27 2.16 -14.51 -0.70
CA TYR A 27 3.59 -14.34 -0.88
C TYR A 27 4.24 -13.94 0.44
N ASP A 28 5.34 -14.59 0.81
CA ASP A 28 6.16 -14.09 1.92
C ASP A 28 7.01 -12.87 1.53
N GLU A 29 7.74 -12.33 2.51
CA GLU A 29 8.66 -11.20 2.36
C GLU A 29 9.80 -11.44 1.35
N ARG A 30 10.13 -12.70 1.10
CA ARG A 30 11.15 -13.15 0.12
C ARG A 30 10.57 -13.33 -1.28
N GLY A 31 9.25 -13.15 -1.44
CA GLY A 31 8.54 -13.36 -2.69
C GLY A 31 8.23 -14.82 -2.99
N ALA A 32 8.37 -15.74 -2.03
CA ALA A 32 7.99 -17.13 -2.23
C ALA A 32 6.46 -17.24 -2.21
N LEU A 33 5.91 -17.90 -3.23
CA LEU A 33 4.47 -18.15 -3.35
C LEU A 33 4.08 -19.40 -2.54
N TYR A 34 3.14 -19.22 -1.61
CA TYR A 34 2.49 -20.29 -0.87
C TYR A 34 1.13 -20.58 -1.51
N ASP A 35 0.99 -21.84 -1.95
CA ASP A 35 -0.27 -22.35 -2.47
C ASP A 35 -1.22 -22.65 -1.30
N VAL A 36 -2.14 -21.72 -1.02
CA VAL A 36 -3.22 -21.95 -0.07
C VAL A 36 -4.38 -22.59 -0.81
N HIS A 37 -4.80 -23.72 -0.26
CA HIS A 37 -5.84 -24.56 -0.83
C HIS A 37 -7.23 -24.02 -0.44
N GLU A 38 -8.19 -24.08 -1.36
CA GLU A 38 -9.49 -23.41 -1.25
C GLU A 38 -10.27 -23.80 0.03
N TRP A 39 -10.18 -25.06 0.45
CA TRP A 39 -10.83 -25.56 1.68
C TRP A 39 -10.30 -24.95 3.01
N VAL A 40 -9.19 -24.19 2.97
CA VAL A 40 -8.65 -23.47 4.13
C VAL A 40 -9.27 -22.08 4.24
N VAL A 41 -9.87 -21.57 3.16
CA VAL A 41 -10.47 -20.23 3.09
C VAL A 41 -11.98 -20.36 3.20
N VAL A 42 -12.54 -19.84 4.29
CA VAL A 42 -13.97 -19.85 4.56
C VAL A 42 -14.35 -18.49 5.13
N ASP A 43 -15.46 -17.94 4.65
CA ASP A 43 -16.03 -16.73 5.24
C ASP A 43 -16.62 -17.06 6.63
N PRO A 44 -16.31 -16.27 7.68
CA PRO A 44 -16.88 -16.50 9.00
C PRO A 44 -18.40 -16.35 8.95
N GLY A 45 -19.12 -17.38 9.42
CA GLY A 45 -20.58 -17.42 9.36
C GLY A 45 -21.29 -16.59 10.45
N ASP A 46 -20.55 -16.05 11.42
CA ASP A 46 -21.09 -15.33 12.58
C ASP A 46 -20.59 -13.88 12.60
N LEU A 47 -20.76 -13.20 11.46
CA LEU A 47 -20.54 -11.76 11.37
C LEU A 47 -21.74 -11.07 12.01
N VAL A 48 -21.53 -10.49 13.19
CA VAL A 48 -22.50 -9.58 13.80
C VAL A 48 -22.50 -8.30 12.94
N GLU A 49 -23.66 -7.91 12.43
CA GLU A 49 -23.81 -6.61 11.76
C GLU A 49 -23.59 -5.52 12.81
N ASP A 50 -22.39 -4.94 12.85
CA ASP A 50 -22.20 -3.66 13.52
C ASP A 50 -22.98 -2.62 12.71
N GLU A 51 -24.02 -2.01 13.30
CA GLU A 51 -24.79 -0.87 12.77
C GLU A 51 -23.94 0.40 12.53
N MET A 52 -22.61 0.29 12.53
CA MET A 52 -21.65 1.35 12.28
C MET A 52 -21.12 1.32 10.84
N ALA A 53 -21.96 0.90 9.88
CA ALA A 53 -21.80 1.26 8.47
C ALA A 53 -22.13 2.75 8.29
N GLY A 54 -21.25 3.59 8.85
CA GLY A 54 -21.28 5.03 8.68
C GLY A 54 -21.24 5.37 7.20
N GLU A 55 -22.26 6.11 6.79
CA GLU A 55 -22.47 6.70 5.48
C GLU A 55 -21.14 7.16 4.85
N GLY A 56 -20.86 6.65 3.65
CA GLY A 56 -19.80 7.17 2.79
C GLY A 56 -20.06 8.62 2.47
N LYS A 57 -19.53 9.53 3.30
CA LYS A 57 -19.47 10.95 2.99
C LYS A 57 -18.50 11.14 1.83
N ASN A 58 -19.08 11.47 0.69
CA ASN A 58 -18.45 12.14 -0.42
C ASN A 58 -17.69 13.36 0.11
N LEU A 59 -16.36 13.31 0.10
CA LEU A 59 -15.51 14.46 0.35
C LEU A 59 -15.22 15.07 -1.01
N GLU A 60 -15.98 16.11 -1.34
CA GLU A 60 -15.67 17.04 -2.42
C GLU A 60 -14.48 17.89 -1.93
N ASP A 61 -13.27 17.58 -2.41
CA ASP A 61 -12.09 18.43 -2.24
C ASP A 61 -12.09 19.44 -3.39
N GLU A 62 -12.26 20.72 -3.05
CA GLU A 62 -12.16 21.86 -3.96
C GLU A 62 -10.67 22.09 -4.28
N ASP A 63 -10.24 21.70 -5.48
CA ASP A 63 -8.90 22.00 -6.00
C ASP A 63 -8.78 23.49 -6.32
N GLU A 64 -8.02 24.23 -5.50
CA GLU A 64 -7.47 25.52 -5.87
C GLU A 64 -6.29 25.30 -6.83
N GLU A 65 -6.50 25.68 -8.09
CA GLU A 65 -5.47 25.75 -9.13
C GLU A 65 -4.42 26.81 -8.77
N GLU A 66 -3.21 26.39 -8.41
CA GLU A 66 -2.02 27.23 -8.60
C GLU A 66 -1.03 26.56 -9.56
N GLU A 67 -1.02 27.12 -10.77
CA GLU A 67 -0.08 26.88 -11.84
C GLU A 67 1.23 27.66 -11.54
N ASP A 68 2.34 26.96 -11.25
CA ASP A 68 3.70 27.45 -11.47
C ASP A 68 4.62 26.22 -11.53
N GLY A 69 5.30 25.91 -12.63
CA GLY A 69 6.29 26.78 -13.24
C GLY A 69 7.68 26.18 -13.01
N ARG A 70 8.08 25.26 -13.90
CA ARG A 70 9.46 24.92 -14.33
C ARG A 70 10.54 24.61 -13.26
N GLU A 71 11.13 23.43 -13.46
CA GLU A 71 12.52 23.02 -13.20
C GLU A 71 13.42 24.01 -12.43
N GLU A 72 13.94 23.62 -11.27
CA GLU A 72 15.34 23.93 -10.96
C GLU A 72 15.93 23.06 -9.85
N LYS A 73 17.16 22.60 -10.13
CA LYS A 73 18.04 21.83 -9.26
C LYS A 73 18.51 22.74 -8.11
N GLY A 74 17.63 23.02 -7.15
CA GLY A 74 17.85 23.94 -6.03
C GLY A 74 18.23 23.21 -4.74
N LYS A 75 19.35 23.63 -4.15
CA LYS A 75 19.90 23.17 -2.87
C LYS A 75 19.02 23.66 -1.70
N GLY A 76 17.84 23.06 -1.55
CA GLY A 76 16.91 23.33 -0.46
C GLY A 76 17.44 22.79 0.86
N ARG A 77 17.51 23.66 1.87
CA ARG A 77 17.93 23.38 3.23
C ARG A 77 17.07 22.24 3.81
N ALA A 78 17.61 21.02 3.80
CA ALA A 78 16.96 19.86 4.37
C ALA A 78 16.80 20.09 5.88
N GLU A 79 15.59 20.40 6.32
CA GLU A 79 15.19 20.05 7.68
C GLU A 79 15.51 18.57 7.86
N SER A 80 16.22 18.22 8.94
CA SER A 80 16.72 16.86 9.17
C SER A 80 15.58 15.84 9.01
N VAL A 81 15.56 15.17 7.86
CA VAL A 81 14.52 14.24 7.38
C VAL A 81 14.39 13.00 8.29
N GLY A 82 15.27 12.89 9.28
CA GLY A 82 15.39 11.74 10.18
C GLY A 82 16.35 10.71 9.59
N GLU A 83 16.37 9.52 10.17
CA GLU A 83 16.99 8.38 9.50
C GLU A 83 16.21 8.06 8.23
N GLU A 84 16.90 7.81 7.13
CA GLU A 84 16.26 7.43 5.87
C GLU A 84 16.09 5.91 5.84
N VAL A 85 14.86 5.46 5.63
CA VAL A 85 14.51 4.04 5.57
C VAL A 85 14.11 3.66 4.15
N LEU A 86 14.63 2.53 3.67
CA LEU A 86 14.26 1.96 2.39
C LEU A 86 12.97 1.15 2.53
N VAL A 87 11.90 1.63 1.90
CA VAL A 87 10.58 1.00 1.95
C VAL A 87 10.32 0.23 0.67
N ARG A 88 10.00 -1.06 0.79
CA ARG A 88 9.58 -1.90 -0.34
C ARG A 88 8.07 -1.83 -0.52
N VAL A 89 7.64 -1.46 -1.73
CA VAL A 89 6.25 -1.31 -2.12
C VAL A 89 5.93 -2.30 -3.24
N ARG A 90 4.99 -3.21 -2.98
CA ARG A 90 4.49 -4.17 -3.97
C ARG A 90 3.28 -3.63 -4.70
N LEU A 91 3.34 -3.68 -6.03
CA LEU A 91 2.28 -3.15 -6.90
C LEU A 91 1.24 -4.23 -7.21
N SER A 92 -0.03 -3.82 -7.32
CA SER A 92 -1.14 -4.74 -7.62
C SER A 92 -1.19 -5.21 -9.08
N ASP A 93 -0.49 -4.54 -9.99
CA ASP A 93 -0.39 -4.90 -11.40
C ASP A 93 0.54 -6.12 -11.66
N GLY A 94 1.25 -6.59 -10.63
CA GLY A 94 2.19 -7.70 -10.72
C GLY A 94 3.57 -7.32 -11.25
N SER A 95 3.87 -6.02 -11.39
CA SER A 95 5.20 -5.54 -11.69
C SER A 95 6.18 -5.73 -10.50
N PRO A 96 7.50 -5.63 -10.72
CA PRO A 96 8.49 -5.77 -9.65
C PRO A 96 8.26 -4.78 -8.51
N ASP A 97 8.64 -5.18 -7.29
CA ASP A 97 8.54 -4.32 -6.11
C ASP A 97 9.34 -3.01 -6.33
N LEU A 98 8.73 -1.88 -5.96
CA LEU A 98 9.38 -0.57 -5.96
C LEU A 98 10.07 -0.31 -4.62
N GLU A 99 11.30 0.18 -4.67
CA GLU A 99 12.00 0.68 -3.50
C GLU A 99 11.90 2.20 -3.44
N VAL A 100 11.42 2.70 -2.29
CA VAL A 100 11.20 4.13 -2.04
C VAL A 100 11.92 4.51 -0.75
N LEU A 101 12.82 5.49 -0.83
CA LEU A 101 13.62 5.93 0.29
C LEU A 101 12.92 7.09 1.02
N VAL A 102 12.55 6.90 2.28
CA VAL A 102 11.66 7.81 3.03
C VAL A 102 12.27 8.13 4.37
N GLY A 103 12.26 9.39 4.77
CA GLY A 103 12.65 9.78 6.12
C GLY A 103 11.64 9.33 7.18
N GLU A 104 12.11 8.98 8.37
CA GLU A 104 11.23 8.66 9.50
C GLU A 104 10.18 9.74 9.80
N LYS A 105 10.51 11.01 9.56
CA LYS A 105 9.60 12.15 9.80
C LYS A 105 8.69 12.46 8.62
N GLN A 106 8.89 11.81 7.48
CA GLN A 106 8.05 12.02 6.30
C GLN A 106 6.76 11.22 6.40
N THR A 107 5.69 11.78 5.85
CA THR A 107 4.38 11.14 5.82
C THR A 107 4.29 10.08 4.73
N ALA A 108 3.34 9.16 4.87
CA ALA A 108 3.08 8.12 3.87
C ALA A 108 2.69 8.70 2.50
N GLY A 109 2.14 9.92 2.44
CA GLY A 109 1.82 10.63 1.20
C GLY A 109 3.04 10.85 0.29
N VAL A 110 4.26 10.95 0.84
CA VAL A 110 5.49 11.03 0.03
C VAL A 110 5.70 9.75 -0.80
N ILE A 111 5.31 8.60 -0.26
CA ILE A 111 5.38 7.31 -0.96
C ILE A 111 4.33 7.26 -2.06
N VAL A 112 3.09 7.63 -1.73
CA VAL A 112 1.98 7.67 -2.69
C VAL A 112 2.35 8.55 -3.89
N ARG A 113 2.86 9.75 -3.64
CA ARG A 113 3.30 10.67 -4.69
C ARG A 113 4.38 10.05 -5.58
N ARG A 114 5.43 9.47 -5.00
CA ARG A 114 6.53 8.84 -5.77
C ARG A 114 6.08 7.62 -6.57
N VAL A 115 5.13 6.83 -6.06
CA VAL A 115 4.57 5.69 -6.80
C VAL A 115 3.67 6.19 -7.94
N ARG A 116 2.85 7.22 -7.70
CA ARG A 116 2.01 7.86 -8.72
C ARG A 116 2.87 8.45 -9.85
N GLU A 117 3.94 9.16 -9.52
CA GLU A 117 4.90 9.72 -10.49
C GLU A 117 5.54 8.65 -11.38
N LYS A 118 5.84 7.46 -10.83
CA LYS A 118 6.45 6.36 -11.58
C LYS A 118 5.46 5.57 -12.44
N MET A 119 4.25 5.33 -11.92
CA MET A 119 3.27 4.45 -12.56
C MET A 119 2.25 5.20 -13.42
N GLY A 120 2.04 6.49 -13.20
CA GLY A 120 1.05 7.29 -13.92
C GLY A 120 -0.41 6.89 -13.63
N SER A 121 -0.67 6.27 -12.48
CA SER A 121 -2.00 5.81 -12.07
C SER A 121 -2.33 6.29 -10.66
N GLY A 122 -3.62 6.34 -10.32
CA GLY A 122 -4.06 6.54 -8.94
C GLY A 122 -3.53 5.42 -8.05
N VAL A 123 -3.10 5.77 -6.84
CA VAL A 123 -2.45 4.83 -5.91
C VAL A 123 -3.17 4.87 -4.57
N ARG A 124 -3.54 3.70 -4.06
CA ARG A 124 -3.97 3.52 -2.66
C ARG A 124 -2.98 2.63 -1.93
N LEU A 125 -2.34 3.19 -0.91
CA LEU A 125 -1.35 2.47 -0.10
C LEU A 125 -2.04 1.64 0.98
N LEU A 126 -1.57 0.41 1.17
CA LEU A 126 -2.14 -0.58 2.08
C LEU A 126 -1.03 -1.23 2.90
N TYR A 127 -1.25 -1.36 4.20
CA TYR A 127 -0.37 -2.08 5.12
C TYR A 127 -1.17 -3.13 5.88
N LEU A 128 -0.78 -4.40 5.75
CA LEU A 128 -1.50 -5.55 6.34
C LEU A 128 -3.01 -5.56 6.02
N GLY A 129 -3.38 -5.10 4.82
CA GLY A 129 -4.77 -5.02 4.36
C GLY A 129 -5.55 -3.77 4.81
N LYS A 130 -4.95 -2.88 5.61
CA LYS A 130 -5.56 -1.62 6.02
C LYS A 130 -5.05 -0.44 5.16
N PRO A 131 -5.92 0.50 4.75
CA PRO A 131 -5.47 1.71 4.07
C PRO A 131 -4.53 2.50 4.98
N VAL A 132 -3.41 2.96 4.42
CA VAL A 132 -2.46 3.81 5.12
C VAL A 132 -2.91 5.26 5.00
N GLU A 133 -2.96 5.97 6.13
CA GLU A 133 -3.30 7.39 6.17
C GLU A 133 -2.12 8.24 5.67
N GLU A 134 -2.35 9.00 4.59
CA GLU A 134 -1.29 9.74 3.88
C GLU A 134 -0.71 10.91 4.67
N ASN A 135 -1.47 11.44 5.62
CA ASN A 135 -1.10 12.54 6.50
C ASN A 135 -0.28 12.09 7.73
N LYS A 136 -0.12 10.79 7.96
CA LYS A 136 0.65 10.23 9.08
C LYS A 136 1.99 9.66 8.62
N THR A 137 2.96 9.58 9.53
CA THR A 137 4.21 8.86 9.27
C THR A 137 3.97 7.35 9.19
N LEU A 138 4.89 6.62 8.57
CA LEU A 138 4.78 5.16 8.49
C LEU A 138 4.76 4.49 9.87
N VAL A 139 5.53 5.01 10.82
CA VAL A 139 5.60 4.49 12.19
C VAL A 139 4.26 4.67 12.90
N GLU A 140 3.60 5.82 12.73
CA GLU A 140 2.26 6.06 13.27
C GLU A 140 1.19 5.14 12.64
N CYS A 141 1.38 4.76 11.38
CA CYS A 141 0.56 3.76 10.69
C CYS A 141 0.87 2.31 11.11
N GLY A 142 1.78 2.11 12.08
CA GLY A 142 2.15 0.80 12.61
C GLY A 142 3.09 -0.02 11.72
N TRP A 143 3.63 0.59 10.67
CA TRP A 143 4.63 -0.04 9.80
C TRP A 143 5.97 -0.16 10.54
N ARG A 144 6.72 -1.23 10.25
CA ARG A 144 8.06 -1.47 10.81
C ARG A 144 9.08 -1.68 9.71
N SER A 145 10.32 -1.26 9.98
CA SER A 145 11.44 -1.43 9.05
C SER A 145 11.59 -2.89 8.61
N GLY A 146 11.84 -3.09 7.31
CA GLY A 146 11.91 -4.40 6.66
C GLY A 146 10.56 -4.96 6.20
N GLN A 147 9.42 -4.38 6.61
CA GLN A 147 8.11 -4.84 6.17
C GLN A 147 7.68 -4.20 4.85
N MET A 148 6.87 -4.93 4.09
CA MET A 148 6.39 -4.52 2.77
C MET A 148 5.07 -3.75 2.86
N LEU A 149 4.95 -2.73 2.03
CA LEU A 149 3.68 -2.05 1.74
C LEU A 149 3.09 -2.60 0.44
N ASN A 150 1.76 -2.63 0.34
CA ASN A 150 1.07 -2.90 -0.92
C ASN A 150 0.54 -1.58 -1.49
N ALA A 151 0.66 -1.40 -2.80
CA ALA A 151 0.09 -0.28 -3.54
C ALA A 151 -0.94 -0.83 -4.52
N PHE A 152 -2.20 -0.49 -4.28
CA PHE A 152 -3.28 -0.77 -5.20
C PHE A 152 -3.34 0.34 -6.26
N LEU A 153 -3.05 -0.03 -7.50
CA LEU A 153 -3.10 0.86 -8.66
C LEU A 153 -4.51 0.84 -9.25
N PHE A 154 -5.06 2.01 -9.51
CA PHE A 154 -6.34 2.18 -10.18
C PHE A 154 -6.25 3.33 -11.19
N ASN A 155 -7.00 3.21 -12.28
CA ASN A 155 -7.13 4.30 -13.25
C ASN A 155 -8.24 5.22 -12.76
N GLU A 156 -7.94 6.51 -12.64
CA GLU A 156 -8.98 7.53 -12.52
C GLU A 156 -9.67 7.61 -13.90
N GLN A 157 -10.98 7.35 -13.92
CA GLN A 157 -11.80 7.36 -15.12
C GLN A 157 -12.52 8.70 -15.26
#